data_AF-A0A7S2IEQ3-F1
#
_entry.id   AF-A0A7S2IEQ3-F1
#
_cell.length_a   1.000
_cell.length_b   1.000
_cell.length_c   1.000
_cell.angle_alpha   90.00
_cell.angle_beta   90.00
_cell.angle_gamma   90.00
#
_symmetry.space_group_name_H-M   'P 1'
#
loop_
_entity.id
_entity.type
_entity.pdbx_description
1 polymer ?
#
loop_
_entity_poly.entity_id
_entity_poly.type
_entity_poly.pdbx_seq_one_letter_code
_entity_poly.pdbx_strand_id
1 'polypeptide(L)'
;PLPVLLASGKTADEDRAYTYLSYGETLQYFEDLKRECPGIVDTWIAQDEFPDILPAADKNWASCGSDGTCRTLVVRLTNRSALTPTTPELFFSGALHGDEIMGPLVVTELAGLLCRGYLAGDEDIRRLVDGRSIWIAPMTNAHGFRWHRREENNMDPNRDFPYLKRPDRCMMTQTARAVNELFRRHLFQFMLTFHGGMRALTYEWGSRNHMVRVGRSTESPDDRAFVDVGGMLQQASGFSEGGKVFYPMGRITDAVYAVDGGMEDWSYGAGFEASPTPITVCKPQTYG
;
A
#
# COMPACT_ATOMS: atom_id res chain seq x y z
N PRO A 1 22.17 -10.89 13.46
CA PRO A 1 21.95 -9.58 12.81
C PRO A 1 21.97 -9.76 11.29
N LEU A 2 20.80 -9.71 10.64
CA LEU A 2 20.74 -9.56 9.19
C LEU A 2 21.31 -8.17 8.87
N PRO A 3 22.29 -8.05 7.95
CA PRO A 3 22.80 -6.74 7.57
C PRO A 3 21.65 -5.91 7.00
N VAL A 4 21.48 -4.69 7.50
CA VAL A 4 20.68 -3.67 6.82
C VAL A 4 21.42 -3.37 5.52
N LEU A 5 20.85 -3.81 4.42
CA LEU A 5 21.37 -3.54 3.09
C LEU A 5 21.14 -2.06 2.78
N LEU A 6 22.13 -1.25 3.09
CA LEU A 6 22.29 0.03 2.41
C LEU A 6 22.74 -0.31 1.01
N ALA A 7 21.97 0.08 -0.01
CA ALA A 7 22.37 -0.05 -1.41
C ALA A 7 23.74 0.65 -1.57
N SER A 8 24.82 -0.13 -1.54
CA SER A 8 26.18 0.37 -1.63
C SER A 8 26.55 0.44 -3.10
N GLY A 9 25.96 1.39 -3.79
CA GLY A 9 26.27 1.70 -5.18
C GLY A 9 26.06 3.18 -5.40
N LYS A 10 27.15 3.94 -5.56
CA LYS A 10 27.07 5.31 -6.07
C LYS A 10 26.54 5.25 -7.50
N THR A 11 25.22 5.33 -7.65
CA THR A 11 24.57 5.54 -8.95
C THR A 11 24.61 7.03 -9.27
N ALA A 12 24.65 7.38 -10.55
CA ALA A 12 24.72 8.77 -11.06
C ALA A 12 23.51 9.67 -10.69
N ASP A 13 22.63 9.23 -9.79
CA ASP A 13 21.33 9.84 -9.46
C ASP A 13 21.26 10.41 -8.01
N GLU A 14 22.37 10.43 -7.24
CA GLU A 14 22.38 10.90 -5.84
C GLU A 14 21.93 12.37 -5.67
N ASP A 15 22.04 13.19 -6.71
CA ASP A 15 21.69 14.62 -6.70
C ASP A 15 20.40 14.95 -7.49
N ARG A 16 19.65 13.95 -7.98
CA ARG A 16 18.40 14.23 -8.69
C ARG A 16 17.33 14.72 -7.71
N ALA A 17 16.73 15.86 -8.02
CA ALA A 17 15.55 16.33 -7.30
C ALA A 17 14.36 15.37 -7.51
N TYR A 18 13.78 14.91 -6.40
CA TYR A 18 12.52 14.17 -6.43
C TYR A 18 11.36 15.13 -6.74
N THR A 19 10.54 14.77 -7.72
CA THR A 19 9.40 15.58 -8.17
C THR A 19 8.10 14.83 -7.95
N TYR A 20 7.10 15.51 -7.39
CA TYR A 20 5.75 14.95 -7.34
C TYR A 20 5.20 14.83 -8.76
N LEU A 21 4.62 13.67 -9.05
CA LEU A 21 3.91 13.40 -10.29
C LEU A 21 2.41 13.58 -10.06
N SER A 22 1.71 14.19 -11.02
CA SER A 22 0.26 14.16 -11.07
C SER A 22 -0.24 12.75 -11.39
N TYR A 23 -1.54 12.50 -11.23
CA TYR A 23 -2.18 11.21 -11.57
C TYR A 23 -1.79 10.72 -12.97
N GLY A 24 -1.95 11.56 -13.99
CA GLY A 24 -1.62 11.20 -15.38
C GLY A 24 -0.12 10.94 -15.59
N GLU A 25 0.73 11.76 -14.96
CA GLU A 25 2.19 11.56 -15.02
C GLU A 25 2.63 10.27 -14.31
N THR A 26 1.99 9.90 -13.19
CA THR A 26 2.26 8.62 -12.52
C THR A 26 1.86 7.44 -13.39
N LEU A 27 0.69 7.49 -14.05
CA LEU A 27 0.30 6.44 -15.00
C LEU A 27 1.30 6.31 -16.14
N GLN A 28 1.68 7.43 -16.75
CA GLN A 28 2.63 7.46 -17.85
C GLN A 28 4.01 6.94 -17.42
N TYR A 29 4.48 7.32 -16.22
CA TYR A 29 5.74 6.85 -15.67
C TYR A 29 5.81 5.32 -15.59
N PHE A 30 4.76 4.67 -15.10
CA PHE A 30 4.75 3.21 -14.99
C PHE A 30 4.64 2.49 -16.34
N GLU A 31 3.95 3.09 -17.33
CA GLU A 31 3.98 2.59 -18.70
C GLU A 31 5.36 2.75 -19.37
N ASP A 32 6.08 3.82 -19.06
CA ASP A 32 7.47 4.02 -19.49
C ASP A 32 8.40 3.01 -18.81
N LEU A 33 8.26 2.81 -17.49
CA LEU A 33 9.04 1.86 -16.71
C LEU A 33 8.84 0.41 -17.17
N LYS A 34 7.61 0.05 -17.56
CA LYS A 34 7.27 -1.23 -18.19
C LYS A 34 8.00 -1.41 -19.53
N ARG A 35 8.10 -0.35 -20.34
CA ARG A 35 8.86 -0.39 -21.60
C ARG A 35 10.37 -0.50 -21.37
N GLU A 36 10.88 0.11 -20.30
CA GLU A 36 12.29 0.01 -19.90
C GLU A 36 12.64 -1.39 -19.37
N CYS A 37 11.76 -1.98 -18.56
CA CYS A 37 11.96 -3.28 -17.90
C CYS A 37 10.87 -4.32 -18.25
N PRO A 38 10.68 -4.68 -19.54
CA PRO A 38 9.50 -5.43 -19.98
C PRO A 38 9.40 -6.85 -19.41
N GLY A 39 10.52 -7.45 -18.99
CA GLY A 39 10.56 -8.77 -18.34
C GLY A 39 10.28 -8.76 -16.83
N ILE A 40 10.24 -7.56 -16.23
CA ILE A 40 10.24 -7.36 -14.78
C ILE A 40 9.01 -6.61 -14.31
N VAL A 41 8.58 -5.59 -15.06
CA VAL A 41 7.49 -4.69 -14.69
C VAL A 41 6.26 -5.02 -15.52
N ASP A 42 5.14 -5.23 -14.83
CA ASP A 42 3.81 -5.31 -15.43
C ASP A 42 2.89 -4.27 -14.78
N THR A 43 1.93 -3.79 -15.57
CA THR A 43 0.95 -2.78 -15.18
C THR A 43 -0.45 -3.24 -15.55
N TRP A 44 -1.41 -2.96 -14.67
CA TRP A 44 -2.83 -3.21 -14.87
C TRP A 44 -3.66 -2.10 -14.27
N ILE A 45 -4.90 -2.00 -14.73
CA ILE A 45 -5.93 -1.19 -14.10
C ILE A 45 -6.89 -2.14 -13.38
N ALA A 46 -7.05 -1.97 -12.07
CA ALA A 46 -7.88 -2.87 -11.25
C ALA A 46 -9.31 -2.99 -11.78
N GLN A 47 -9.89 -1.91 -12.27
CA GLN A 47 -11.24 -1.86 -12.85
C GLN A 47 -11.36 -2.57 -14.20
N ASP A 48 -10.26 -2.85 -14.90
CA ASP A 48 -10.26 -3.67 -16.13
C ASP A 48 -10.12 -5.17 -15.79
N GLU A 49 -9.34 -5.48 -14.76
CA GLU A 49 -9.03 -6.87 -14.37
C GLU A 49 -10.09 -7.52 -13.49
N PHE A 50 -10.75 -6.72 -12.63
CA PHE A 50 -11.65 -7.24 -11.61
C PHE A 50 -13.10 -6.83 -11.90
N PRO A 51 -13.91 -7.74 -12.48
CA PRO A 51 -15.30 -7.44 -12.84
C PRO A 51 -16.19 -7.16 -11.62
N ASP A 52 -15.76 -7.57 -10.41
CA ASP A 52 -16.40 -7.28 -9.13
C ASP A 52 -16.35 -5.79 -8.73
N ILE A 53 -15.44 -5.04 -9.36
CA ILE A 53 -15.31 -3.60 -9.21
C ILE A 53 -16.14 -2.96 -10.30
N LEU A 54 -17.34 -2.47 -9.97
CA LEU A 54 -18.20 -1.86 -10.97
C LEU A 54 -17.61 -0.49 -11.32
N PRO A 55 -17.15 -0.25 -12.56
CA PRO A 55 -16.49 1.01 -12.88
C PRO A 55 -17.44 2.18 -12.63
N ALA A 56 -16.97 3.20 -11.92
CA ALA A 56 -17.73 4.43 -11.70
C ALA A 56 -17.78 5.34 -12.95
N ALA A 57 -17.55 4.79 -14.16
CA ALA A 57 -17.31 5.49 -15.42
C ALA A 57 -18.40 6.51 -15.82
N ASP A 58 -19.61 6.38 -15.27
CA ASP A 58 -20.74 7.29 -15.53
C ASP A 58 -21.08 8.22 -14.35
N LYS A 59 -20.23 8.28 -13.31
CA LYS A 59 -20.47 9.11 -12.13
C LYS A 59 -19.61 10.35 -12.15
N ASN A 60 -20.24 11.51 -11.96
CA ASN A 60 -19.55 12.81 -11.88
C ASN A 60 -18.44 12.83 -10.83
N TRP A 61 -18.61 12.11 -9.71
CA TRP A 61 -17.60 12.05 -8.66
C TRP A 61 -16.37 11.23 -9.06
N ALA A 62 -16.42 10.39 -10.09
CA ALA A 62 -15.30 9.53 -10.47
C ALA A 62 -14.40 10.14 -11.57
N SER A 63 -14.69 11.37 -12.00
CA SER A 63 -13.89 12.03 -13.03
C SER A 63 -12.48 12.34 -12.54
N CYS A 64 -11.49 12.12 -13.42
CA CYS A 64 -10.10 12.56 -13.28
C CYS A 64 -9.77 13.75 -14.20
N GLY A 65 -10.78 14.52 -14.60
CA GLY A 65 -10.62 15.66 -15.49
C GLY A 65 -10.27 15.24 -16.91
N SER A 66 -9.16 15.77 -17.46
CA SER A 66 -8.67 15.42 -18.80
C SER A 66 -8.30 13.95 -18.95
N ASP A 67 -8.00 13.27 -17.84
CA ASP A 67 -7.55 11.87 -17.83
C ASP A 67 -8.75 10.88 -17.81
N GLY A 68 -9.98 11.38 -18.00
CA GLY A 68 -11.19 10.57 -18.08
C GLY A 68 -11.74 10.19 -16.71
N THR A 69 -11.91 8.89 -16.45
CA THR A 69 -12.34 8.36 -15.15
C THR A 69 -11.12 7.97 -14.33
N CYS A 70 -11.10 8.27 -13.04
CA CYS A 70 -10.04 7.82 -12.15
C CYS A 70 -10.08 6.30 -12.00
N ARG A 71 -8.94 5.65 -12.17
CA ARG A 71 -8.81 4.19 -12.08
C ARG A 71 -7.58 3.84 -11.27
N THR A 72 -7.61 2.68 -10.62
CA THR A 72 -6.57 2.25 -9.70
C THR A 72 -5.49 1.49 -10.46
N LEU A 73 -4.32 2.11 -10.59
CA LEU A 73 -3.13 1.45 -11.15
C LEU A 73 -2.59 0.40 -10.16
N VAL A 74 -2.32 -0.78 -10.69
CA VAL A 74 -1.63 -1.88 -10.01
C VAL A 74 -0.39 -2.20 -10.82
N VAL A 75 0.74 -2.37 -10.13
CA VAL A 75 2.03 -2.66 -10.75
C VAL A 75 2.62 -3.89 -10.08
N ARG A 76 3.24 -4.78 -10.84
CA ARG A 76 4.01 -5.91 -10.31
C ARG A 76 5.45 -5.80 -10.80
N LEU A 77 6.39 -5.93 -9.88
CA LEU A 77 7.82 -6.01 -10.15
C LEU A 77 8.34 -7.38 -9.70
N THR A 78 8.74 -8.21 -10.65
CA THR A 78 9.28 -9.55 -10.39
C THR A 78 9.98 -10.11 -11.62
N ASN A 79 11.00 -10.95 -11.45
CA ASN A 79 11.49 -11.73 -12.58
C ASN A 79 10.51 -12.88 -12.89
N ARG A 80 9.69 -12.69 -13.92
CA ARG A 80 8.65 -13.66 -14.31
C ARG A 80 9.19 -15.06 -14.59
N SER A 81 10.41 -15.17 -15.11
CA SER A 81 11.05 -16.45 -15.41
C SER A 81 11.52 -17.20 -14.16
N ALA A 82 11.63 -16.51 -13.02
CA ALA A 82 12.05 -17.08 -11.74
C ALA A 82 10.88 -17.38 -10.79
N LEU A 83 9.64 -17.06 -11.19
CA LEU A 83 8.47 -17.28 -10.35
C LEU A 83 8.25 -18.76 -10.05
N THR A 84 7.97 -19.04 -8.78
CA THR A 84 7.56 -20.35 -8.29
C THR A 84 6.21 -20.22 -7.57
N PRO A 85 5.44 -21.31 -7.40
CA PRO A 85 4.21 -21.28 -6.60
C PRO A 85 4.40 -20.82 -5.14
N THR A 86 5.64 -20.82 -4.64
CA THR A 86 6.00 -20.42 -3.27
C THR A 86 6.73 -19.09 -3.22
N THR A 87 6.84 -18.37 -4.34
CA THR A 87 7.48 -17.06 -4.35
C THR A 87 6.67 -16.10 -3.48
N PRO A 88 7.28 -15.49 -2.43
CA PRO A 88 6.56 -14.60 -1.54
C PRO A 88 6.09 -13.34 -2.27
N GLU A 89 4.87 -12.92 -1.97
CA GLU A 89 4.25 -11.73 -2.49
C GLU A 89 4.25 -10.61 -1.44
N LEU A 90 4.61 -9.41 -1.88
CA LEU A 90 4.69 -8.21 -1.05
C LEU A 90 3.75 -7.15 -1.61
N PHE A 91 3.11 -6.34 -0.77
CA PHE A 91 2.25 -5.24 -1.20
C PHE A 91 2.71 -3.90 -0.65
N PHE A 92 3.00 -2.94 -1.53
CA PHE A 92 3.35 -1.56 -1.18
C PHE A 92 2.31 -0.59 -1.74
N SER A 93 1.77 0.29 -0.90
CA SER A 93 0.73 1.22 -1.35
C SER A 93 0.94 2.65 -0.87
N GLY A 94 0.46 3.59 -1.69
CA GLY A 94 0.37 4.99 -1.35
C GLY A 94 -1.05 5.53 -1.52
N ALA A 95 -1.25 6.72 -0.95
CA ALA A 95 -2.46 7.53 -1.07
C ALA A 95 -3.76 6.73 -0.87
N LEU A 96 -3.84 5.98 0.22
CA LEU A 96 -5.13 5.46 0.70
C LEU A 96 -6.05 6.61 1.09
N HIS A 97 -5.47 7.65 1.68
CA HIS A 97 -6.03 9.00 1.65
C HIS A 97 -5.36 9.77 0.50
N GLY A 98 -6.17 10.34 -0.39
CA GLY A 98 -5.64 10.89 -1.65
C GLY A 98 -4.74 12.11 -1.50
N ASP A 99 -4.89 12.90 -0.44
CA ASP A 99 -4.05 14.07 -0.15
C ASP A 99 -2.73 13.74 0.56
N GLU A 100 -2.48 12.47 0.88
CA GLU A 100 -1.26 11.99 1.52
C GLU A 100 -0.21 11.59 0.46
N ILE A 101 0.36 12.60 -0.20
CA ILE A 101 1.13 12.46 -1.46
C ILE A 101 2.56 11.88 -1.34
N MET A 102 3.08 11.70 -0.12
CA MET A 102 4.44 11.13 0.06
C MET A 102 4.51 9.65 -0.34
N GLY A 103 3.46 8.88 -0.04
CA GLY A 103 3.39 7.46 -0.37
C GLY A 103 3.54 7.17 -1.87
N PRO A 104 2.72 7.80 -2.74
CA PRO A 104 2.84 7.67 -4.19
C PRO A 104 4.26 7.94 -4.71
N LEU A 105 4.93 9.00 -4.21
CA LEU A 105 6.31 9.30 -4.61
C LEU A 105 7.27 8.17 -4.20
N VAL A 106 7.23 7.75 -2.93
CA VAL A 106 8.15 6.72 -2.40
C VAL A 106 8.04 5.41 -3.16
N VAL A 107 6.82 4.92 -3.39
CA VAL A 107 6.64 3.62 -4.07
C VAL A 107 6.91 3.69 -5.57
N THR A 108 6.74 4.86 -6.18
CA THR A 108 7.13 5.10 -7.59
C THR A 108 8.65 5.08 -7.74
N GLU A 109 9.37 5.78 -6.85
CA GLU A 109 10.84 5.79 -6.85
C GLU A 109 11.43 4.41 -6.51
N LEU A 110 10.79 3.66 -5.59
CA LEU A 110 11.15 2.26 -5.32
C LEU A 110 11.04 1.39 -6.57
N ALA A 111 9.97 1.54 -7.35
CA ALA A 111 9.80 0.79 -8.59
C ALA A 111 10.91 1.11 -9.60
N GLY A 112 11.23 2.39 -9.77
CA GLY A 112 12.32 2.86 -10.61
C GLY A 112 13.69 2.34 -10.18
N LEU A 113 13.97 2.32 -8.87
CA LEU A 113 15.19 1.76 -8.28
C LEU A 113 15.31 0.27 -8.58
N LEU A 114 14.24 -0.51 -8.32
CA LEU A 114 14.25 -1.96 -8.53
C LEU A 114 14.42 -2.34 -10.00
N CYS A 115 13.71 -1.67 -10.92
CA CYS A 115 13.84 -1.91 -12.35
C CYS A 115 15.26 -1.58 -12.84
N ARG A 116 15.74 -0.36 -12.59
CA ARG A 116 17.02 0.10 -13.14
C ARG A 116 18.22 -0.59 -12.47
N GLY A 117 18.14 -0.85 -11.17
CA GLY A 117 19.15 -1.64 -10.46
C GLY A 117 19.22 -3.09 -10.95
N TYR A 118 18.07 -3.70 -11.26
CA TYR A 118 18.03 -5.04 -11.84
C TYR A 118 18.71 -5.08 -13.23
N LEU A 119 18.43 -4.11 -14.10
CA LEU A 119 19.08 -3.99 -15.41
C LEU A 119 20.58 -3.70 -15.31
N ALA A 120 20.99 -2.93 -14.31
CA ALA A 120 22.40 -2.65 -14.03
C ALA A 120 23.16 -3.85 -13.45
N GLY A 121 22.47 -4.93 -13.09
CA GLY A 121 23.08 -6.13 -12.53
C GLY A 121 23.45 -6.03 -11.04
N ASP A 122 22.82 -5.14 -10.29
CA ASP A 122 23.00 -5.04 -8.84
C ASP A 122 22.55 -6.35 -8.15
N GLU A 123 23.47 -7.05 -7.50
CA GLU A 123 23.23 -8.39 -6.97
C GLU A 123 22.15 -8.41 -5.87
N ASP A 124 22.06 -7.36 -5.05
CA ASP A 124 21.06 -7.27 -3.99
C ASP A 124 19.67 -7.01 -4.56
N ILE A 125 19.56 -6.08 -5.52
CA ILE A 125 18.30 -5.81 -6.22
C ILE A 125 17.87 -7.04 -7.03
N ARG A 126 18.80 -7.72 -7.71
CA ARG A 126 18.52 -8.99 -8.39
C ARG A 126 17.95 -10.02 -7.43
N ARG A 127 18.57 -10.22 -6.26
CA ARG A 127 18.06 -11.14 -5.24
C ARG A 127 16.66 -10.75 -4.73
N LEU A 128 16.36 -9.45 -4.63
CA LEU A 128 15.03 -8.97 -4.25
C LEU A 128 14.01 -9.30 -5.34
N VAL A 129 14.28 -8.95 -6.59
CA VAL A 129 13.36 -9.09 -7.74
C VAL A 129 13.21 -10.54 -8.21
N ASP A 130 14.28 -11.35 -8.17
CA ASP A 130 14.28 -12.77 -8.53
C ASP A 130 13.58 -13.63 -7.47
N GLY A 131 13.62 -13.21 -6.21
CA GLY A 131 13.10 -13.99 -5.08
C GLY A 131 11.71 -13.57 -4.58
N ARG A 132 11.10 -12.52 -5.13
CA ARG A 132 9.83 -11.95 -4.64
C ARG A 132 8.92 -11.51 -5.79
N SER A 133 7.63 -11.47 -5.51
CA SER A 133 6.63 -10.79 -6.33
C SER A 133 6.20 -9.51 -5.63
N ILE A 134 6.70 -8.36 -6.09
CA ILE A 134 6.44 -7.07 -5.44
C ILE A 134 5.27 -6.40 -6.14
N TRP A 135 4.16 -6.24 -5.44
CA TRP A 135 2.96 -5.57 -5.92
C TRP A 135 2.90 -4.14 -5.38
N ILE A 136 2.62 -3.17 -6.24
CA ILE A 136 2.56 -1.75 -5.90
C ILE A 136 1.24 -1.16 -6.38
N ALA A 137 0.57 -0.42 -5.50
CA ALA A 137 -0.55 0.44 -5.84
C ALA A 137 -0.18 1.89 -5.44
N PRO A 138 0.37 2.72 -6.35
CA PRO A 138 0.90 4.03 -5.98
C PRO A 138 -0.17 4.96 -5.44
N MET A 139 -1.39 4.87 -5.97
CA MET A 139 -2.54 5.68 -5.60
C MET A 139 -3.75 4.77 -5.47
N THR A 140 -3.92 4.15 -4.30
CA THR A 140 -5.08 3.29 -4.05
C THR A 140 -6.37 4.11 -4.17
N ASN A 141 -6.40 5.32 -3.58
CA ASN A 141 -7.42 6.35 -3.84
C ASN A 141 -7.01 7.28 -4.99
N ALA A 142 -7.12 6.77 -6.22
CA ALA A 142 -6.79 7.49 -7.44
C ALA A 142 -7.58 8.80 -7.60
N HIS A 143 -8.87 8.79 -7.27
CA HIS A 143 -9.71 9.99 -7.35
C HIS A 143 -9.30 11.04 -6.32
N GLY A 144 -9.13 10.64 -5.07
CA GLY A 144 -8.65 11.53 -4.01
C GLY A 144 -7.29 12.13 -4.38
N PHE A 145 -6.36 11.33 -4.90
CA PHE A 145 -5.05 11.80 -5.32
C PHE A 145 -5.14 12.84 -6.43
N ARG A 146 -5.94 12.59 -7.47
CA ARG A 146 -6.15 13.54 -8.57
C ARG A 146 -6.61 14.91 -8.11
N TRP A 147 -7.48 14.95 -7.11
CA TRP A 147 -8.11 16.17 -6.62
C TRP A 147 -7.55 16.68 -5.31
N HIS A 148 -6.44 16.11 -4.83
CA HIS A 148 -5.84 16.41 -3.53
C HIS A 148 -6.87 16.38 -2.39
N ARG A 149 -7.65 15.30 -2.33
CA ARG A 149 -8.65 15.05 -1.30
C ARG A 149 -8.35 13.75 -0.57
N ARG A 150 -8.47 13.80 0.75
CA ARG A 150 -8.45 12.62 1.62
C ARG A 150 -9.40 11.52 1.16
N GLU A 151 -10.65 11.90 0.87
CA GLU A 151 -11.77 10.99 0.70
C GLU A 151 -12.04 10.61 -0.77
N GLU A 152 -12.68 9.46 -0.95
CA GLU A 152 -13.30 9.07 -2.21
C GLU A 152 -14.82 9.18 -2.05
N ASN A 153 -15.48 10.01 -2.88
CA ASN A 153 -16.94 10.20 -2.81
C ASN A 153 -17.48 10.52 -1.39
N ASN A 154 -16.81 11.41 -0.66
CA ASN A 154 -17.12 11.79 0.72
C ASN A 154 -17.04 10.63 1.74
N MET A 155 -16.27 9.59 1.41
CA MET A 155 -15.97 8.49 2.31
C MET A 155 -14.46 8.39 2.52
N ASP A 156 -14.07 8.24 3.80
CA ASP A 156 -12.71 7.87 4.16
C ASP A 156 -12.46 6.40 3.76
N PRO A 157 -11.59 6.12 2.77
CA PRO A 157 -11.37 4.75 2.32
C PRO A 157 -10.74 3.87 3.40
N ASN A 158 -9.98 4.45 4.34
CA ASN A 158 -9.43 3.73 5.48
C ASN A 158 -10.46 3.55 6.62
N ARG A 159 -11.75 3.67 6.31
CA ARG A 159 -12.91 3.31 7.17
C ARG A 159 -13.88 2.39 6.45
N ASP A 160 -13.51 1.89 5.27
CA ASP A 160 -14.41 1.19 4.35
C ASP A 160 -14.13 -0.32 4.28
N PHE A 161 -13.08 -0.82 4.94
CA PHE A 161 -12.77 -2.25 4.95
C PHE A 161 -13.65 -3.03 5.96
N PRO A 162 -13.97 -4.32 5.73
CA PRO A 162 -14.90 -5.13 6.53
C PRO A 162 -14.41 -5.54 7.92
N TYR A 163 -13.76 -4.64 8.64
CA TYR A 163 -13.28 -4.87 10.00
C TYR A 163 -14.11 -4.07 10.99
N LEU A 164 -14.94 -4.75 11.79
CA LEU A 164 -15.98 -4.15 12.64
C LEU A 164 -16.96 -3.25 11.87
N LYS A 165 -17.23 -3.59 10.61
CA LYS A 165 -18.25 -2.91 9.78
C LYS A 165 -19.49 -3.74 9.61
N ARG A 166 -20.61 -3.04 9.41
CA ARG A 166 -21.86 -3.65 8.97
C ARG A 166 -21.75 -4.04 7.49
N PRO A 167 -22.46 -5.08 7.03
CA PRO A 167 -22.41 -5.51 5.64
C PRO A 167 -22.71 -4.39 4.64
N ASP A 168 -23.64 -3.49 4.97
CA ASP A 168 -24.10 -2.38 4.13
C ASP A 168 -23.20 -1.13 4.20
N ARG A 169 -22.07 -1.19 4.92
CA ARG A 169 -21.21 -0.04 5.24
C ARG A 169 -19.72 -0.33 5.04
N CYS A 170 -19.38 -1.27 4.16
CA CYS A 170 -18.01 -1.60 3.77
C CYS A 170 -17.94 -1.90 2.28
N MET A 171 -16.75 -1.76 1.70
CA MET A 171 -16.48 -1.90 0.26
C MET A 171 -17.33 -0.96 -0.61
N MET A 172 -17.52 0.26 -0.13
CA MET A 172 -18.34 1.29 -0.75
C MET A 172 -17.55 2.14 -1.77
N THR A 173 -16.22 2.15 -1.67
CA THR A 173 -15.27 2.86 -2.53
C THR A 173 -14.60 1.94 -3.56
N GLN A 174 -14.23 2.48 -4.73
CA GLN A 174 -13.34 1.85 -5.70
C GLN A 174 -12.02 1.46 -5.02
N THR A 175 -11.51 2.37 -4.20
CA THR A 175 -10.28 2.22 -3.42
C THR A 175 -10.27 0.92 -2.61
N ALA A 176 -11.26 0.72 -1.73
CA ALA A 176 -11.32 -0.46 -0.87
C ALA A 176 -11.52 -1.74 -1.70
N ARG A 177 -12.33 -1.70 -2.77
CA ARG A 177 -12.56 -2.86 -3.63
C ARG A 177 -11.34 -3.26 -4.45
N ALA A 178 -10.59 -2.32 -4.99
CA ALA A 178 -9.35 -2.61 -5.70
C ALA A 178 -8.37 -3.38 -4.80
N VAL A 179 -8.20 -2.92 -3.56
CA VAL A 179 -7.37 -3.62 -2.57
C VAL A 179 -7.98 -4.96 -2.17
N ASN A 180 -9.30 -5.02 -1.95
CA ASN A 180 -10.01 -6.26 -1.64
C ASN A 180 -9.77 -7.36 -2.68
N GLU A 181 -9.97 -7.03 -3.95
CA GLU A 181 -9.88 -8.00 -5.02
C GLU A 181 -8.43 -8.49 -5.25
N LEU A 182 -7.43 -7.66 -4.94
CA LEU A 182 -6.02 -8.09 -4.85
C LEU A 182 -5.83 -9.12 -3.73
N PHE A 183 -6.18 -8.77 -2.48
CA PHE A 183 -5.98 -9.65 -1.32
C PHE A 183 -6.84 -10.93 -1.36
N ARG A 184 -7.93 -10.95 -2.12
CA ARG A 184 -8.72 -12.17 -2.37
C ARG A 184 -8.07 -13.13 -3.37
N ARG A 185 -7.18 -12.63 -4.23
CA ARG A 185 -6.51 -13.40 -5.30
C ARG A 185 -5.05 -13.71 -4.97
N HIS A 186 -4.47 -12.96 -4.04
CA HIS A 186 -3.08 -13.02 -3.64
C HIS A 186 -2.94 -13.24 -2.14
N LEU A 187 -1.95 -14.03 -1.75
CA LEU A 187 -1.57 -14.18 -0.36
C LEU A 187 -0.33 -13.33 -0.12
N PHE A 188 -0.51 -12.08 0.30
CA PHE A 188 0.60 -11.19 0.64
C PHE A 188 1.19 -11.56 1.99
N GLN A 189 2.49 -11.89 2.03
CA GLN A 189 3.18 -12.20 3.30
C GLN A 189 3.62 -10.94 4.05
N PHE A 190 3.72 -9.81 3.37
CA PHE A 190 4.09 -8.53 3.97
C PHE A 190 3.46 -7.39 3.21
N MET A 191 2.99 -6.39 3.94
CA MET A 191 2.41 -5.17 3.42
C MET A 191 3.05 -3.96 4.10
N LEU A 192 3.25 -2.88 3.33
CA LEU A 192 3.57 -1.56 3.87
C LEU A 192 2.78 -0.51 3.10
N THR A 193 1.90 0.20 3.80
CA THR A 193 1.14 1.33 3.25
C THR A 193 1.65 2.65 3.83
N PHE A 194 1.79 3.65 2.98
CA PHE A 194 2.30 4.96 3.36
C PHE A 194 1.15 5.95 3.57
N HIS A 195 1.14 6.55 4.75
CA HIS A 195 0.24 7.62 5.16
C HIS A 195 0.98 8.96 5.35
N GLY A 196 0.22 10.04 5.47
CA GLY A 196 0.70 11.40 5.71
C GLY A 196 0.05 12.05 6.94
N GLY A 197 0.67 13.13 7.45
CA GLY A 197 0.17 13.91 8.60
C GLY A 197 0.86 13.61 9.94
N MET A 198 1.50 12.45 10.07
CA MET A 198 2.32 12.10 11.24
C MET A 198 3.57 11.33 10.81
N ARG A 199 4.65 11.45 11.59
CA ARG A 199 5.82 10.57 11.50
C ARG A 199 5.69 9.44 12.50
N ALA A 200 5.28 8.27 12.04
CA ALA A 200 5.20 7.07 12.85
C ALA A 200 5.41 5.83 11.97
N LEU A 201 5.83 4.73 12.60
CA LEU A 201 5.79 3.40 12.02
C LEU A 201 4.80 2.58 12.84
N THR A 202 3.63 2.29 12.27
CA THR A 202 2.55 1.64 13.02
C THR A 202 2.24 0.25 12.51
N TYR A 203 1.81 -0.60 13.44
CA TYR A 203 1.37 -1.97 13.19
C TYR A 203 0.15 -2.28 14.07
N GLU A 204 -0.39 -3.47 13.94
CA GLU A 204 -1.64 -3.89 14.52
C GLU A 204 -1.56 -3.92 16.07
N TRP A 205 -2.63 -3.60 16.80
CA TRP A 205 -4.00 -3.34 16.31
C TRP A 205 -4.40 -1.87 16.37
N GLY A 206 -5.20 -1.45 15.39
CA GLY A 206 -5.93 -0.17 15.35
C GLY A 206 -7.38 -0.26 15.81
N SER A 207 -7.99 -1.43 15.76
CA SER A 207 -9.43 -1.62 15.89
C SER A 207 -9.97 -1.69 17.32
N ARG A 208 -11.24 -1.33 17.49
CA ARG A 208 -11.83 -1.14 18.82
C ARG A 208 -12.03 -2.44 19.61
N ASN A 209 -12.18 -3.58 18.95
CA ASN A 209 -12.29 -4.89 19.62
C ASN A 209 -10.99 -5.31 20.32
N HIS A 210 -9.85 -4.78 19.88
CA HIS A 210 -8.54 -5.05 20.49
C HIS A 210 -8.13 -3.99 21.52
N MET A 211 -8.96 -2.97 21.77
CA MET A 211 -8.69 -1.98 22.81
C MET A 211 -8.84 -2.56 24.21
N VAL A 212 -7.81 -2.39 25.04
CA VAL A 212 -7.88 -2.68 26.49
C VAL A 212 -8.26 -1.46 27.31
N ARG A 213 -7.92 -0.27 26.82
CA ARG A 213 -8.34 1.05 27.36
C ARG A 213 -8.11 2.12 26.29
N VAL A 214 -8.56 3.34 26.55
CA VAL A 214 -8.31 4.49 25.65
C VAL A 214 -6.81 4.63 25.38
N GLY A 215 -6.44 4.64 24.10
CA GLY A 215 -5.06 4.76 23.65
C GLY A 215 -4.18 3.53 23.91
N ARG A 216 -4.77 2.35 24.14
CA ARG A 216 -4.02 1.10 24.27
C ARG A 216 -4.74 -0.11 23.67
N SER A 217 -4.08 -0.84 22.78
CA SER A 217 -4.53 -2.14 22.28
C SER A 217 -3.77 -3.33 22.88
N THR A 218 -4.33 -4.53 22.69
CA THR A 218 -3.67 -5.82 22.92
C THR A 218 -2.54 -6.05 21.91
N GLU A 219 -1.69 -7.01 22.20
CA GLU A 219 -0.75 -7.60 21.23
C GLU A 219 -1.52 -8.37 20.14
N SER A 220 -1.01 -8.32 18.91
CA SER A 220 -1.43 -9.25 17.86
C SER A 220 -0.76 -10.61 18.02
N PRO A 221 -1.31 -11.70 17.45
CA PRO A 221 -0.66 -13.00 17.47
C PRO A 221 0.79 -12.98 16.97
N ASP A 222 1.11 -12.09 16.02
CA ASP A 222 2.44 -11.90 15.43
C ASP A 222 3.12 -10.60 15.88
N ASP A 223 2.76 -10.05 17.05
CA ASP A 223 3.29 -8.77 17.56
C ASP A 223 4.82 -8.71 17.53
N ARG A 224 5.46 -9.83 17.89
CA ARG A 224 6.92 -9.94 17.86
C ARG A 224 7.49 -9.78 16.45
N ALA A 225 6.84 -10.35 15.44
CA ALA A 225 7.27 -10.22 14.05
C ALA A 225 7.14 -8.76 13.56
N PHE A 226 6.04 -8.09 13.91
CA PHE A 226 5.87 -6.67 13.62
C PHE A 226 6.96 -5.81 14.28
N VAL A 227 7.26 -6.06 15.56
CA VAL A 227 8.32 -5.35 16.29
C VAL A 227 9.69 -5.59 15.67
N ASP A 228 10.01 -6.82 15.27
CA ASP A 228 11.32 -7.15 14.71
C ASP A 228 11.52 -6.54 13.31
N VAL A 229 10.55 -6.69 12.40
CA VAL A 229 10.63 -6.07 11.07
C VAL A 229 10.54 -4.54 11.17
N GLY A 230 9.66 -4.03 12.02
CA GLY A 230 9.50 -2.60 12.22
C GLY A 230 10.75 -1.94 12.82
N GLY A 231 11.44 -2.63 13.73
CA GLY A 231 12.73 -2.20 14.24
C GLY A 231 13.80 -2.07 13.15
N MET A 232 13.84 -3.00 12.19
CA MET A 232 14.76 -2.92 11.03
C MET A 232 14.41 -1.75 10.12
N LEU A 233 13.12 -1.54 9.82
CA LEU A 233 12.65 -0.40 9.03
C LEU A 233 12.96 0.94 9.70
N GLN A 234 12.75 1.04 11.02
CA GLN A 234 13.04 2.25 11.78
C GLN A 234 14.53 2.59 11.76
N GLN A 235 15.41 1.59 11.90
CA GLN A 235 16.86 1.78 11.80
C GLN A 235 17.28 2.23 10.39
N ALA A 236 16.74 1.59 9.35
CA ALA A 236 17.03 1.93 7.95
C ALA A 236 16.50 3.32 7.57
N SER A 237 15.42 3.77 8.20
CA SER A 237 14.83 5.09 7.94
C SER A 237 15.69 6.24 8.47
N GLY A 238 16.67 5.98 9.33
CA GLY A 238 17.61 6.97 9.85
C GLY A 238 17.15 7.70 11.12
N PHE A 239 18.00 8.64 11.53
CA PHE A 239 17.89 9.35 12.80
C PHE A 239 18.01 10.85 12.59
N SER A 240 17.39 11.63 13.47
CA SER A 240 17.62 13.07 13.55
C SER A 240 19.04 13.37 14.01
N GLU A 241 19.48 14.61 13.83
CA GLU A 241 20.78 15.09 14.29
C GLU A 241 21.01 14.82 15.80
N GLY A 242 19.95 14.81 16.60
CA GLY A 242 19.98 14.47 18.02
C GLY A 242 19.92 12.97 18.33
N GLY A 243 20.13 12.09 17.34
CA GLY A 243 20.11 10.63 17.50
C GLY A 243 18.73 10.03 17.75
N LYS A 244 17.64 10.79 17.55
CA LYS A 244 16.27 10.25 17.71
C LYS A 244 15.82 9.57 16.44
N VAL A 245 15.20 8.40 16.57
CA VAL A 245 14.59 7.69 15.43
C VAL A 245 13.60 8.61 14.71
N PHE A 246 13.60 8.54 13.37
CA PHE A 246 12.74 9.40 12.57
C PHE A 246 11.26 9.02 12.60
N TYR A 247 10.95 7.75 12.81
CA TYR A 247 9.59 7.21 12.85
C TYR A 247 9.42 6.40 14.13
N PRO A 248 8.93 7.01 15.23
CA PRO A 248 8.55 6.28 16.43
C PRO A 248 7.60 5.13 16.10
N MET A 249 7.84 3.97 16.71
CA MET A 249 7.12 2.75 16.39
C MET A 249 6.11 2.40 17.48
N GLY A 250 4.93 1.92 17.10
CA GLY A 250 3.92 1.43 18.05
C GLY A 250 2.69 0.85 17.38
N ARG A 251 1.80 0.24 18.16
CA ARG A 251 0.51 -0.24 17.66
C ARG A 251 -0.33 0.95 17.19
N ILE A 252 -1.18 0.80 16.18
CA ILE A 252 -1.99 1.89 15.60
C ILE A 252 -2.80 2.59 16.70
N THR A 253 -3.45 1.83 17.59
CA THR A 253 -4.21 2.40 18.72
C THR A 253 -3.34 3.24 19.67
N ASP A 254 -2.11 2.79 19.91
CA ASP A 254 -1.19 3.35 20.90
C ASP A 254 -0.48 4.60 20.39
N ALA A 255 -0.11 4.60 19.12
CA ALA A 255 0.68 5.65 18.48
C ALA A 255 -0.18 6.70 17.77
N VAL A 256 -1.36 6.32 17.28
CA VAL A 256 -2.24 7.17 16.47
C VAL A 256 -3.57 7.36 17.20
N TYR A 257 -4.50 6.42 17.05
CA TYR A 257 -5.78 6.31 17.78
C TYR A 257 -6.54 5.07 17.29
N ALA A 258 -7.55 4.64 18.06
CA ALA A 258 -8.36 3.50 17.68
C ALA A 258 -9.41 3.80 16.59
N VAL A 259 -9.54 2.89 15.63
CA VAL A 259 -10.30 3.07 14.40
C VAL A 259 -10.81 1.74 13.83
N ASP A 260 -12.04 1.72 13.32
CA ASP A 260 -12.64 0.54 12.70
C ASP A 260 -12.70 0.67 11.17
N GLY A 261 -12.55 -0.46 10.49
CA GLY A 261 -12.53 -0.60 9.03
C GLY A 261 -11.30 -0.06 8.34
N GLY A 262 -10.17 -0.04 9.05
CA GLY A 262 -8.87 0.21 8.47
C GLY A 262 -8.44 -0.93 7.55
N MET A 263 -7.67 -0.60 6.52
CA MET A 263 -7.05 -1.53 5.60
C MET A 263 -6.04 -2.41 6.32
N GLU A 264 -5.32 -1.86 7.29
CA GLU A 264 -4.22 -2.50 8.01
C GLU A 264 -4.71 -3.68 8.86
N ASP A 265 -5.62 -3.42 9.81
CA ASP A 265 -6.18 -4.49 10.63
C ASP A 265 -6.97 -5.52 9.80
N TRP A 266 -7.63 -5.07 8.73
CA TRP A 266 -8.34 -5.97 7.82
C TRP A 266 -7.37 -6.87 7.05
N SER A 267 -6.30 -6.33 6.47
CA SER A 267 -5.37 -7.09 5.64
C SER A 267 -4.63 -8.15 6.46
N TYR A 268 -4.36 -7.87 7.73
CA TYR A 268 -3.77 -8.83 8.66
C TYR A 268 -4.81 -9.81 9.24
N GLY A 269 -5.89 -9.30 9.85
CA GLY A 269 -6.82 -10.10 10.64
C GLY A 269 -7.84 -10.91 9.84
N ALA A 270 -8.19 -10.49 8.62
CA ALA A 270 -9.29 -11.10 7.86
C ALA A 270 -9.06 -12.58 7.50
N GLY A 271 -7.81 -13.04 7.48
CA GLY A 271 -7.45 -14.42 7.17
C GLY A 271 -7.68 -15.40 8.33
N PHE A 272 -7.77 -14.93 9.58
CA PHE A 272 -7.81 -15.82 10.75
C PHE A 272 -8.78 -15.41 11.85
N GLU A 273 -9.22 -14.15 11.91
CA GLU A 273 -10.22 -13.72 12.89
C GLU A 273 -11.64 -14.16 12.53
N ALA A 274 -12.51 -14.19 13.54
CA ALA A 274 -13.84 -14.74 13.40
C ALA A 274 -14.72 -13.92 12.44
N SER A 275 -15.63 -14.64 11.76
CA SER A 275 -16.72 -14.10 10.97
C SER A 275 -18.05 -14.59 11.56
N PRO A 276 -19.08 -13.73 11.71
CA PRO A 276 -19.24 -12.39 11.13
C PRO A 276 -18.63 -11.24 11.97
N THR A 277 -17.93 -11.51 13.06
CA THR A 277 -17.33 -10.47 13.91
C THR A 277 -15.97 -10.92 14.41
N PRO A 278 -14.88 -10.14 14.22
CA PRO A 278 -14.87 -8.77 13.68
C PRO A 278 -15.00 -8.66 12.15
N ILE A 279 -14.91 -9.77 11.40
CA ILE A 279 -14.88 -9.75 9.93
C ILE A 279 -16.25 -10.03 9.32
N THR A 280 -16.77 -9.06 8.57
CA THR A 280 -18.11 -9.15 7.97
C THR A 280 -18.05 -9.35 6.46
N VAL A 281 -18.93 -10.16 5.87
CA VAL A 281 -19.12 -10.20 4.42
C VAL A 281 -19.87 -8.95 3.96
N CYS A 282 -19.23 -8.09 3.16
CA CYS A 282 -19.85 -6.87 2.64
C CYS A 282 -21.00 -7.17 1.67
N LYS A 283 -21.99 -6.28 1.69
CA LYS A 283 -23.12 -6.18 0.76
C LYS A 283 -23.26 -4.70 0.36
N PRO A 284 -22.26 -4.15 -0.34
CA PRO A 284 -22.21 -2.73 -0.64
C PRO A 284 -23.36 -2.35 -1.58
N GLN A 285 -23.90 -1.14 -1.39
CA GLN A 285 -24.98 -0.59 -2.21
C GLN A 285 -24.48 0.33 -3.32
N THR A 286 -23.18 0.62 -3.32
CA THR A 286 -22.53 1.43 -4.34
C THR A 286 -21.82 0.54 -5.34
N TYR A 287 -21.30 1.18 -6.37
CA TYR A 287 -20.53 0.55 -7.43
C TYR A 287 -19.24 -0.09 -6.88
N GLY A 288 -18.70 0.49 -5.81
CA GLY A 288 -17.28 0.36 -5.50
C GLY A 288 -16.58 0.90 -6.69
#